data_AF-A0A2E8WK94-F1
#
_entry.id   AF-A0A2E8WK94-F1
#
_cell.length_a   1.000
_cell.length_b   1.000
_cell.length_c   1.000
_cell.angle_alpha   90.00
_cell.angle_beta   90.00
_cell.angle_gamma   90.00
#
_symmetry.space_group_name_H-M   'P 1'
#
loop_
_entity.id
_entity.type
_entity.pdbx_description
1 polymer ?
#
loop_
_entity_poly.entity_id
_entity_poly.type
_entity_poly.pdbx_seq_one_letter_code
_entity_poly.pdbx_strand_id
1 'polypeptide(L)'
;MKESGERRGLVQRLGSHASGRRSSDQFCVYVADRLVLPELTEEDIRRIAKGEKALFDNLIKDYIAVHLLYRFVVTEDGQTASGIEAEVKTGVLSAGKPLLNPG
;
A
#
# COMPACT_ATOMS: atom_id res chain seq x y z
N MET A 1 24.69 -14.41 -12.52
CA MET A 1 23.29 -14.15 -12.90
C MET A 1 22.35 -14.89 -11.95
N LYS A 2 21.76 -14.18 -10.98
CA LYS A 2 20.62 -14.64 -10.16
C LYS A 2 19.50 -13.57 -10.24
N GLU A 3 19.08 -13.20 -11.45
CA GLU A 3 18.15 -12.07 -11.64
C GLU A 3 16.65 -12.44 -11.53
N SER A 4 16.30 -13.71 -11.38
CA SER A 4 14.91 -14.18 -11.58
C SER A 4 14.02 -14.10 -10.34
N GLY A 5 14.59 -14.11 -9.13
CA GLY A 5 13.83 -14.11 -7.88
C GLY A 5 13.45 -12.71 -7.38
N GLU A 6 14.35 -11.75 -7.53
CA GLU A 6 14.20 -10.37 -7.03
C GLU A 6 13.12 -9.60 -7.78
N ARG A 7 13.13 -9.71 -9.11
CA ARG A 7 12.10 -9.09 -9.98
C ARG A 7 10.71 -9.66 -9.70
N ARG A 8 10.63 -10.94 -9.30
CA ARG A 8 9.36 -11.61 -8.96
C ARG A 8 8.77 -11.08 -7.65
N GLY A 9 9.60 -10.81 -6.63
CA GLY A 9 9.16 -10.27 -5.34
C GLY A 9 8.58 -8.86 -5.45
N LEU A 10 9.26 -7.95 -6.15
CA LEU A 10 8.77 -6.59 -6.36
C LEU A 10 7.44 -6.58 -7.16
N VAL A 11 7.39 -7.31 -8.28
CA VAL A 11 6.18 -7.40 -9.11
C VAL A 11 5.01 -7.97 -8.31
N GLN A 12 5.24 -8.98 -7.48
CA GLN A 12 4.20 -9.56 -6.62
C GLN A 12 3.70 -8.55 -5.57
N ARG A 13 4.60 -7.79 -4.92
CA ARG A 13 4.20 -6.73 -3.97
C ARG A 13 3.39 -5.64 -4.65
N LEU A 14 3.86 -5.13 -5.79
CA LEU A 14 3.12 -4.10 -6.54
C LEU A 14 1.77 -4.62 -7.04
N GLY A 15 1.69 -5.89 -7.46
CA GLY A 15 0.44 -6.54 -7.82
C GLY A 15 -0.53 -6.68 -6.64
N SER A 16 -0.01 -6.95 -5.44
CA SER A 16 -0.79 -6.97 -4.20
C SER A 16 -1.37 -5.58 -3.90
N HIS A 17 -0.55 -4.53 -3.98
CA HIS A 17 -1.00 -3.15 -3.78
C HIS A 17 -2.08 -2.76 -4.80
N ALA A 18 -1.83 -3.01 -6.09
CA ALA A 18 -2.76 -2.70 -7.17
C ALA A 18 -4.07 -3.49 -7.12
N SER A 19 -4.15 -4.54 -6.30
CA SER A 19 -5.39 -5.29 -6.12
C SER A 19 -6.39 -4.60 -5.19
N GLY A 20 -5.94 -3.67 -4.34
CA GLY A 20 -6.74 -3.03 -3.30
C GLY A 20 -7.20 -3.95 -2.17
N ARG A 21 -6.82 -5.24 -2.18
CA ARG A 21 -7.28 -6.23 -1.19
C ARG A 21 -6.64 -6.00 0.16
N ARG A 22 -7.48 -5.93 1.20
CA ARG A 22 -7.06 -5.72 2.59
C ARG A 22 -6.61 -7.00 3.32
N SER A 23 -6.96 -8.18 2.81
CA SER A 23 -6.77 -9.46 3.53
C SER A 23 -5.32 -9.95 3.63
N SER A 24 -4.41 -9.42 2.81
CA SER A 24 -3.01 -9.89 2.76
C SER A 24 -1.98 -8.78 2.56
N ASP A 25 -2.41 -7.51 2.64
CA ASP A 25 -1.56 -6.37 2.31
C ASP A 25 -1.79 -5.20 3.26
N GLN A 26 -0.82 -4.99 4.15
CA GLN A 26 -0.88 -3.93 5.15
C GLN A 26 -0.90 -2.54 4.51
N PHE A 27 -0.31 -2.37 3.32
CA PHE A 27 -0.40 -1.11 2.59
C PHE A 27 -1.86 -0.80 2.22
N CYS A 28 -2.60 -1.78 1.69
CA CYS A 28 -4.01 -1.61 1.35
C CYS A 28 -4.87 -1.32 2.58
N VAL A 29 -4.55 -1.89 3.75
CA VAL A 29 -5.22 -1.55 5.02
C VAL A 29 -4.99 -0.08 5.37
N TYR A 30 -3.76 0.42 5.30
CA TYR A 30 -3.50 1.83 5.59
C TYR A 30 -4.18 2.78 4.61
N VAL A 31 -4.18 2.46 3.31
CA VAL A 31 -4.90 3.26 2.31
C VAL A 31 -6.40 3.26 2.60
N ALA A 32 -6.98 2.10 2.93
CA ALA A 32 -8.38 1.98 3.31
C ALA A 32 -8.72 2.92 4.47
N ASP A 33 -7.99 2.81 5.58
CA ASP A 33 -8.35 3.48 6.83
C ASP A 33 -8.05 4.98 6.81
N ARG A 34 -6.94 5.38 6.15
CA ARG A 34 -6.42 6.76 6.22
C ARG A 34 -6.79 7.62 5.02
N LEU A 35 -7.07 7.03 3.86
CA LEU A 35 -7.22 7.76 2.59
C LEU A 35 -8.57 7.52 1.92
N VAL A 36 -9.14 6.33 2.03
CA VAL A 36 -10.43 6.00 1.38
C VAL A 36 -11.60 6.19 2.32
N LEU A 37 -11.51 5.68 3.56
CA LEU A 37 -12.57 5.75 4.56
C LEU A 37 -13.07 7.19 4.78
N PRO A 38 -12.21 8.24 4.85
CA PRO A 38 -12.68 9.62 5.02
C PRO A 38 -13.49 10.17 3.84
N GLU A 39 -13.33 9.59 2.64
CA GLU A 39 -13.95 10.05 1.39
C GLU A 39 -15.23 9.28 1.04
N LEU A 40 -15.60 8.25 1.83
CA LEU A 40 -16.78 7.44 1.55
C LEU A 40 -18.07 8.25 1.74
N THR A 41 -18.97 8.13 0.77
CA THR A 41 -20.33 8.67 0.91
C THR A 41 -21.18 7.77 1.80
N GLU A 42 -22.29 8.30 2.32
CA GLU A 42 -23.26 7.46 3.05
C GLU A 42 -23.80 6.31 2.19
N GLU A 43 -23.91 6.51 0.87
CA GLU A 43 -24.35 5.47 -0.04
C GLU A 43 -23.31 4.36 -0.15
N ASP A 44 -22.03 4.70 -0.26
CA ASP A 44 -20.94 3.71 -0.26
C ASP A 44 -20.95 2.90 1.03
N ILE A 45 -21.06 3.57 2.18
CA ILE A 45 -21.13 2.91 3.49
C ILE A 45 -22.32 1.94 3.53
N ARG A 46 -23.51 2.36 3.08
CA ARG A 46 -24.70 1.49 3.03
C ARG A 46 -24.49 0.28 2.12
N ARG A 47 -23.88 0.46 0.94
CA ARG A 47 -23.63 -0.63 -0.01
C ARG A 47 -22.59 -1.62 0.51
N ILE A 48 -21.52 -1.11 1.12
CA ILE A 48 -20.51 -1.93 1.81
C ILE A 48 -21.15 -2.73 2.95
N ALA A 49 -21.96 -2.08 3.80
CA ALA A 49 -22.63 -2.74 4.92
C ALA A 49 -23.63 -3.83 4.48
N LYS A 50 -24.25 -3.66 3.31
CA LYS A 50 -25.11 -4.69 2.68
C LYS A 50 -24.33 -5.87 2.09
N GLY A 51 -23.00 -5.83 2.14
CA GLY A 51 -22.15 -6.89 1.62
C GLY A 51 -22.01 -6.87 0.10
N GLU A 52 -22.12 -5.69 -0.54
CA GLU A 52 -21.85 -5.58 -1.97
C GLU A 52 -20.42 -6.06 -2.27
N LYS A 53 -20.35 -7.10 -3.08
CA LYS A 53 -19.13 -7.90 -3.23
C LYS A 53 -17.97 -7.05 -3.74
N ALA A 54 -16.89 -7.04 -2.95
CA ALA A 54 -15.62 -6.36 -3.27
C ALA A 54 -15.72 -4.84 -3.50
N LEU A 55 -16.84 -4.18 -3.19
CA LEU A 55 -17.00 -2.74 -3.39
C LEU A 55 -15.88 -1.96 -2.69
N PHE A 56 -15.64 -2.24 -1.40
CA PHE A 56 -14.64 -1.48 -0.65
C PHE A 56 -13.21 -1.71 -1.18
N ASP A 57 -12.87 -2.96 -1.52
CA ASP A 57 -11.55 -3.30 -2.08
C ASP A 57 -11.35 -2.64 -3.47
N ASN A 58 -12.41 -2.52 -4.27
CA ASN A 58 -12.37 -1.80 -5.55
C ASN A 58 -12.14 -0.29 -5.37
N LEU A 59 -12.82 0.35 -4.41
CA LEU A 59 -12.60 1.77 -4.10
C LEU A 59 -11.14 2.03 -3.68
N ILE A 60 -10.54 1.11 -2.92
CA ILE A 60 -9.12 1.18 -2.54
C ILE A 60 -8.22 1.04 -3.76
N LYS A 61 -8.48 0.05 -4.62
CA LYS A 61 -7.74 -0.13 -5.88
C LYS A 61 -7.78 1.12 -6.74
N ASP A 62 -8.97 1.70 -6.93
CA ASP A 62 -9.15 2.88 -7.77
C ASP A 62 -8.43 4.09 -7.18
N TYR A 63 -8.49 4.27 -5.86
CA TYR A 63 -7.74 5.32 -5.18
C TYR A 63 -6.23 5.19 -5.42
N ILE A 64 -5.68 3.98 -5.23
CA ILE A 64 -4.25 3.70 -5.47
C ILE A 64 -3.87 4.03 -6.91
N ALA A 65 -4.66 3.58 -7.88
CA ALA A 65 -4.37 3.75 -9.30
C ALA A 65 -4.41 5.21 -9.75
N VAL A 66 -5.29 6.03 -9.17
CA VAL A 66 -5.48 7.44 -9.55
C VAL A 66 -4.56 8.38 -8.79
N HIS A 67 -4.31 8.13 -7.50
CA HIS A 67 -3.69 9.13 -6.61
C HIS A 67 -2.25 8.81 -6.21
N LEU A 68 -1.79 7.56 -6.34
CA LEU A 68 -0.49 7.14 -5.81
C LEU A 68 0.50 6.76 -6.90
N LEU A 69 1.77 6.99 -6.62
CA LEU A 69 2.90 6.61 -7.47
C LEU A 69 3.92 5.84 -6.63
N TYR A 70 4.62 4.91 -7.29
CA TYR A 70 5.63 4.08 -6.64
C TYR A 70 7.04 4.58 -6.95
N ARG A 71 7.89 4.56 -5.92
CA ARG A 71 9.34 4.58 -6.05
C ARG A 71 9.89 3.41 -5.25
N PHE A 72 10.93 2.76 -5.76
CA PHE A 72 11.59 1.66 -5.08
C PHE A 72 13.11 1.78 -5.24
N VAL A 73 13.81 1.19 -4.29
CA VAL A 73 15.27 1.00 -4.35
C VAL A 73 15.53 -0.49 -4.15
N VAL A 74 16.48 -1.03 -4.92
CA VAL A 74 16.94 -2.41 -4.76
C VAL A 74 18.15 -2.38 -3.83
N THR A 75 18.16 -3.25 -2.83
CA THR A 75 19.27 -3.42 -1.90
C THR A 75 19.90 -4.80 -2.07
N GLU A 76 21.14 -4.95 -1.61
CA GLU A 76 21.89 -6.22 -1.70
C GLU A 76 21.25 -7.32 -0.84
N ASP A 77 20.70 -6.95 0.33
CA ASP A 77 20.05 -7.87 1.24
C ASP A 77 18.86 -7.24 1.98
N GLY A 78 18.13 -8.09 2.72
CA GLY A 78 16.97 -7.68 3.52
C GLY A 78 17.35 -6.90 4.79
N GLN A 79 18.58 -7.05 5.30
CA GLN A 79 19.04 -6.32 6.47
C GLN A 79 19.23 -4.84 6.14
N THR A 80 19.83 -4.56 4.98
CA THR A 80 19.98 -3.22 4.42
C THR A 80 18.63 -2.60 4.12
N ALA A 81 17.70 -3.34 3.51
CA ALA A 81 16.34 -2.87 3.28
C ALA A 81 15.63 -2.48 4.59
N SER A 82 15.76 -3.30 5.63
CA SER A 82 15.14 -3.05 6.93
C SER A 82 15.76 -1.84 7.64
N GLY A 83 17.07 -1.63 7.51
CA GLY A 83 17.75 -0.45 8.03
C GLY A 83 17.25 0.84 7.36
N ILE A 84 17.15 0.84 6.03
CA ILE A 84 16.58 1.97 5.27
C ILE A 84 15.12 2.22 5.68
N GLU A 85 14.31 1.16 5.83
CA GLU A 85 12.92 1.30 6.29
C GLU A 85 12.86 1.98 7.67
N ALA A 86 13.71 1.57 8.62
CA ALA A 86 13.76 2.16 9.95
C ALA A 86 14.11 3.66 9.90
N GLU A 87 15.12 4.06 9.12
CA GLU A 87 15.47 5.47 8.93
C GLU A 87 14.33 6.26 8.28
N VAL A 88 13.70 5.73 7.23
CA VAL A 88 12.56 6.38 6.57
C VAL A 88 11.40 6.58 7.54
N LYS A 89 11.12 5.62 8.42
CA LYS A 89 10.08 5.74 9.48
C LYS A 89 10.35 6.86 10.47
N THR A 90 11.61 7.23 10.70
CA THR A 90 11.95 8.40 11.55
C THR A 90 11.68 9.74 10.86
N GLY A 91 11.45 9.74 9.54
CA GLY A 91 11.19 10.95 8.76
C GLY A 91 12.45 11.61 8.20
N VAL A 92 13.52 10.83 7.97
CA VAL A 92 14.80 11.34 7.42
C VAL A 92 14.68 11.93 6.00
N LEU A 93 13.64 11.54 5.26
CA LEU A 93 13.39 12.06 3.90
C LEU A 93 12.79 13.47 3.96
N SER A 94 12.93 14.23 2.87
CA SER A 94 12.35 15.58 2.74
C SER A 94 10.82 15.62 2.91
N ALA A 95 10.15 14.48 2.76
CA ALA A 95 8.71 14.33 2.99
C ALA A 95 8.32 14.22 4.47
N GLY A 96 9.30 14.12 5.38
CA GLY A 96 9.07 13.94 6.81
C GLY A 96 8.59 12.53 7.16
N LYS A 97 7.92 12.40 8.32
CA LYS A 97 7.43 11.11 8.83
C LYS A 97 6.36 10.54 7.90
N PRO A 98 6.44 9.26 7.50
CA PRO A 98 5.50 8.71 6.54
C PRO A 98 4.09 8.63 7.11
N LEU A 99 3.09 8.97 6.29
CA LEU A 99 1.67 8.88 6.66
C LEU A 99 1.23 7.43 6.84
N LEU A 100 1.69 6.54 5.95
CA LEU A 100 1.44 5.10 5.97
C LEU A 100 2.64 4.39 6.59
N ASN A 101 2.41 3.36 7.41
CA ASN A 101 3.47 2.65 8.15
C ASN A 101 4.38 3.56 9.01
N PRO A 102 3.83 4.39 9.93
CA PRO A 102 4.59 5.36 10.72
C PRO A 102 5.41 4.79 11.90
N GLY A 103 5.41 3.46 12.11
CA GLY A 103 5.98 2.79 13.29
C GLY A 103 6.75 1.53 12.94
#